data_AF-A0A7C3XTX0-F1
#
_entry.id   AF-A0A7C3XTX0-F1
#
_cell.length_a   1.000
_cell.length_b   1.000
_cell.length_c   1.000
_cell.angle_alpha   90.00
_cell.angle_beta   90.00
_cell.angle_gamma   90.00
#
_symmetry.space_group_name_H-M   'P 1'
#
loop_
_entity.id
_entity.type
_entity.pdbx_description
1 polymer ?
#
loop_
_entity_poly.entity_id
_entity_poly.type
_entity_poly.pdbx_seq_one_letter_code
_entity_poly.pdbx_strand_id
1 'polypeptide(L)'
;MISCRHKDTLVYVPQIEPCIILLQPTEQTGEIIIKGNSTPDQSVLNSRTELSGQELDRTRGATLGEALKTIPGVYALQTGPSIFKPVIHGMHSNRILILNNGVRQEGQQWGSEH
;
A
#
# COMPACT_ATOMS: atom_id res chain seq x y z
N MET A 1 -45.13 -23.37 19.94
CA MET A 1 -43.65 -23.48 19.90
C MET A 1 -43.15 -22.57 18.80
N ILE A 2 -42.57 -21.42 19.15
CA ILE A 2 -41.92 -20.53 18.18
C ILE A 2 -40.47 -21.03 18.04
N SER A 3 -40.12 -21.50 16.84
CA SER A 3 -38.78 -21.99 16.52
C SER A 3 -37.89 -20.79 16.20
N CYS A 4 -36.93 -20.49 17.07
CA CYS A 4 -35.89 -19.50 16.79
C CYS A 4 -34.87 -20.09 15.80
N ARG A 5 -34.84 -19.60 14.55
CA ARG A 5 -33.79 -19.97 13.57
C ARG A 5 -32.66 -18.94 13.66
N HIS A 6 -31.42 -19.41 13.71
CA HIS A 6 -30.25 -18.55 13.52
C HIS A 6 -30.37 -17.81 12.18
N LYS A 7 -30.11 -16.50 12.22
CA LYS A 7 -30.08 -15.64 11.04
C LYS A 7 -28.64 -15.15 10.87
N ASP A 8 -27.89 -15.83 10.02
CA ASP A 8 -26.57 -15.37 9.62
C ASP A 8 -26.74 -14.26 8.58
N THR A 9 -26.03 -13.14 8.75
CA THR A 9 -26.04 -12.03 7.80
C THR A 9 -24.61 -11.81 7.30
N LEU A 10 -24.40 -12.03 6.00
CA LEU A 10 -23.12 -11.72 5.35
C LEU A 10 -23.09 -10.24 5.00
N VAL A 11 -22.10 -9.51 5.53
CA VAL A 11 -21.86 -8.10 5.19
C VAL A 11 -20.65 -8.02 4.28
N TYR A 12 -20.87 -7.51 3.06
CA TYR A 12 -19.79 -7.26 2.11
C TYR A 12 -19.09 -5.92 2.44
N VAL A 13 -17.79 -5.98 2.75
CA VAL A 13 -16.94 -4.79 2.95
C VAL A 13 -15.89 -4.78 1.84
N PRO A 14 -15.81 -3.72 1.00
CA PRO A 14 -15.14 -3.77 -0.31
C PRO A 14 -13.60 -3.88 -0.31
N GLN A 15 -12.93 -4.13 0.81
CA GLN A 15 -11.45 -4.13 0.88
C GLN A 15 -10.82 -5.13 1.86
N ILE A 16 -11.63 -5.94 2.56
CA ILE A 16 -11.14 -6.94 3.51
C ILE A 16 -11.76 -8.28 3.11
N GLU A 17 -11.05 -9.38 3.35
CA GLU A 17 -11.67 -10.71 3.37
C GLU A 17 -13.03 -10.67 4.08
N PRO A 18 -14.04 -11.43 3.61
CA PRO A 18 -15.40 -11.33 4.13
C PRO A 18 -15.42 -11.55 5.64
N CYS A 19 -15.88 -10.56 6.40
CA CYS A 19 -16.08 -10.70 7.83
C CYS A 19 -17.43 -11.37 8.10
N ILE A 20 -17.41 -12.49 8.81
CA ILE A 20 -18.60 -13.21 9.22
C ILE A 20 -19.05 -12.67 10.58
N ILE A 21 -20.25 -12.09 10.63
CA ILE A 21 -20.88 -11.64 11.87
C ILE A 21 -21.90 -12.70 12.30
N LEU A 22 -21.64 -13.35 13.43
CA LEU A 22 -22.56 -14.32 14.03
C LEU A 22 -23.50 -13.61 14.99
N LEU A 23 -24.80 -13.66 14.71
CA LEU A 23 -25.83 -13.06 15.56
C LEU A 23 -26.43 -14.12 16.48
N GLN A 24 -26.55 -13.78 17.77
CA GLN A 24 -27.24 -14.64 18.73
C GLN A 24 -28.76 -14.44 18.64
N PRO A 25 -29.56 -15.51 18.72
CA PRO A 25 -31.00 -15.38 18.75
C PRO A 25 -31.47 -14.64 20.01
N THR A 26 -32.33 -13.64 19.83
CA THR A 26 -32.97 -12.89 20.92
C THR A 26 -34.47 -12.78 20.67
N GLU A 27 -35.28 -12.81 21.73
CA GLU A 27 -36.75 -12.72 21.67
C GLU A 27 -37.24 -11.27 21.55
N GLN A 28 -36.34 -10.30 21.69
CA GLN A 28 -36.65 -8.87 21.59
C GLN A 28 -36.29 -8.34 20.21
N THR A 29 -37.22 -7.61 19.58
CA THR A 29 -36.93 -6.87 18.36
C THR A 29 -36.06 -5.66 18.69
N GLY A 30 -34.77 -5.74 18.35
CA GLY A 30 -33.83 -4.64 18.47
C GLY A 30 -33.15 -4.35 17.12
N GLU A 31 -32.83 -3.09 16.87
CA GLU A 31 -32.00 -2.69 15.72
C GLU A 31 -30.53 -3.03 15.99
N ILE A 32 -29.86 -3.63 15.02
CA ILE A 32 -28.42 -3.91 15.08
C ILE A 32 -27.71 -2.92 14.16
N ILE A 33 -27.00 -1.95 14.76
CA ILE A 33 -26.26 -0.94 14.02
C ILE A 33 -24.81 -1.41 13.89
N ILE A 34 -24.41 -1.75 12.67
CA ILE A 34 -23.02 -2.08 12.33
C ILE A 34 -22.33 -0.79 11.87
N LYS A 35 -21.40 -0.28 12.67
CA LYS A 35 -20.59 0.90 12.30
C LYS A 35 -19.20 0.44 11.88
N GLY A 36 -18.87 0.65 10.61
CA GLY A 36 -17.51 0.51 10.10
C GLY A 36 -16.81 1.86 10.11
N ASN A 37 -15.67 1.95 10.78
CA ASN A 37 -14.76 3.08 10.59
C ASN A 37 -13.88 2.77 9.38
N SER A 38 -14.32 3.16 8.19
CA SER A 38 -13.40 3.28 7.06
C SER A 38 -12.71 4.63 7.21
N THR A 39 -11.43 4.64 7.57
CA THR A 39 -10.61 5.81 7.25
C THR A 39 -10.62 5.88 5.73
N PRO A 40 -11.17 6.94 5.10
CA PRO A 40 -11.03 7.10 3.67
C PRO A 40 -9.52 7.08 3.43
N ASP A 41 -9.05 6.04 2.76
CA ASP A 41 -7.66 5.98 2.36
C ASP A 41 -7.45 7.17 1.43
N GLN A 42 -6.81 8.23 1.94
CA GLN A 42 -6.51 9.42 1.15
C GLN A 42 -5.62 9.07 -0.06
N SER A 43 -5.11 7.83 -0.13
CA SER A 43 -4.42 7.27 -1.28
C SER A 43 -5.30 7.12 -2.54
N VAL A 44 -6.63 7.23 -2.48
CA VAL A 44 -7.44 7.10 -3.71
C VAL A 44 -7.24 8.28 -4.68
N LEU A 45 -6.75 9.43 -4.19
CA LEU A 45 -6.52 10.60 -5.04
C LEU A 45 -5.13 10.65 -5.69
N ASN A 46 -4.17 9.84 -5.21
CA ASN A 46 -2.78 9.86 -5.69
C ASN A 46 -2.31 8.43 -5.99
N SER A 47 -1.66 8.22 -7.14
CA SER A 47 -1.06 6.92 -7.47
C SER A 47 -0.03 6.52 -6.42
N ARG A 48 -0.28 5.41 -5.73
CA ARG A 48 0.64 4.80 -4.76
C ARG A 48 0.96 3.38 -5.23
N THR A 49 2.23 3.02 -5.17
CA THR A 49 2.70 1.65 -5.38
C THR A 49 3.65 1.29 -4.26
N GLU A 50 3.53 0.07 -3.76
CA GLU A 50 4.31 -0.44 -2.64
C GLU A 50 4.91 -1.79 -3.04
N LEU A 51 6.20 -1.98 -2.72
CA LEU A 51 6.91 -3.23 -2.93
C LEU A 51 7.07 -3.93 -1.58
N SER A 52 6.37 -5.04 -1.36
CA SER A 52 6.38 -5.76 -0.08
C SER A 52 6.24 -7.28 -0.26
N GLY A 53 6.40 -8.04 0.83
CA GLY A 53 6.20 -9.49 0.86
C GLY A 53 7.00 -10.25 -0.21
N GLN A 54 6.30 -11.11 -0.98
CA GLN A 54 6.93 -11.92 -2.02
C GLN A 54 7.55 -11.09 -3.15
N GLU A 55 6.99 -9.91 -3.48
CA GLU A 55 7.53 -9.06 -4.53
C GLU A 55 8.87 -8.45 -4.12
N LEU A 56 8.99 -8.04 -2.85
CA LEU A 56 10.26 -7.61 -2.27
C LEU A 56 11.26 -8.78 -2.15
N ASP A 57 10.79 -9.98 -1.80
CA ASP A 57 11.66 -11.15 -1.73
C ASP A 57 12.25 -11.54 -3.10
N ARG A 58 11.53 -11.29 -4.20
CA ARG A 58 12.05 -11.50 -5.56
C ARG A 58 13.18 -10.55 -5.93
N THR A 59 13.33 -9.41 -5.26
CA THR A 59 14.43 -8.46 -5.50
C THR A 59 15.64 -8.71 -4.60
N ARG A 60 15.65 -9.79 -3.82
CA ARG A 60 16.80 -10.18 -2.98
C ARG A 60 18.09 -10.27 -3.80
N GLY A 61 19.15 -9.65 -3.27
CA GLY A 61 20.47 -9.60 -3.92
C GLY A 61 20.60 -8.49 -4.98
N ALA A 62 19.49 -7.85 -5.38
CA ALA A 62 19.52 -6.67 -6.22
C ALA A 62 19.85 -5.42 -5.39
N THR A 63 20.45 -4.43 -6.04
CA THR A 63 20.56 -3.08 -5.48
C THR A 63 19.17 -2.45 -5.32
N LEU A 64 19.03 -1.46 -4.43
CA LEU A 64 17.79 -0.68 -4.28
C LEU A 64 17.27 -0.18 -5.63
N GLY A 65 18.19 0.23 -6.49
CA GLY A 65 17.85 0.73 -7.81
C GLY A 65 17.23 -0.31 -8.73
N GLU A 66 17.82 -1.50 -8.77
CA GLU A 66 17.29 -2.63 -9.54
C GLU A 66 15.95 -3.09 -9.00
N ALA A 67 15.77 -3.10 -7.67
CA ALA A 67 14.49 -3.40 -7.05
C ALA A 67 13.41 -2.39 -7.46
N LEU A 68 13.72 -1.10 -7.53
CA LEU A 68 12.75 -0.06 -7.92
C LEU A 68 12.37 -0.11 -9.41
N LYS A 69 13.23 -0.63 -10.28
CA LYS A 69 12.94 -0.79 -11.72
C LYS A 69 11.80 -1.79 -12.01
N THR A 70 11.42 -2.63 -11.04
CA THR A 70 10.27 -3.54 -11.22
C THR A 70 8.92 -2.80 -11.16
N ILE A 71 8.91 -1.55 -10.67
CA ILE A 71 7.71 -0.73 -10.55
C ILE A 71 7.45 0.00 -11.89
N PRO A 72 6.26 -0.15 -12.50
CA PRO A 72 5.93 0.54 -13.74
C PRO A 72 6.04 2.07 -13.61
N GLY A 73 6.64 2.72 -14.61
CA GLY A 73 6.85 4.18 -14.59
C GLY A 73 8.02 4.65 -13.74
N VAL A 74 8.71 3.73 -13.05
CA VAL A 74 9.95 3.98 -12.33
C VAL A 74 11.12 3.43 -13.14
N TYR A 75 12.07 4.29 -13.44
CA TYR A 75 13.35 3.91 -14.02
C TYR A 75 14.47 4.64 -13.30
N ALA A 76 15.67 4.61 -13.87
CA ALA A 76 16.83 5.17 -13.20
C ALA A 76 17.91 5.69 -14.10
N LEU A 77 18.57 6.72 -13.60
CA LEU A 77 19.88 7.13 -14.09
C LEU A 77 20.94 6.41 -13.26
N GLN A 78 21.83 5.71 -13.94
CA GLN A 78 22.87 4.90 -13.32
C GLN A 78 24.24 5.44 -13.76
N THR A 79 25.01 5.94 -12.79
CA THR A 79 26.37 6.48 -13.01
C THR A 79 27.38 5.56 -12.34
N GLY A 80 27.28 4.26 -12.60
CA GLY A 80 28.15 3.23 -12.02
C GLY A 80 27.38 2.11 -11.30
N PRO A 81 28.08 1.10 -10.76
CA PRO A 81 27.46 -0.11 -10.24
C PRO A 81 26.57 0.11 -9.00
N SER A 82 26.84 1.16 -8.21
CA SER A 82 26.15 1.43 -6.94
C SER A 82 25.52 2.83 -6.85
N ILE A 83 25.60 3.62 -7.92
CA ILE A 83 25.06 4.98 -7.96
C ILE A 83 23.80 4.97 -8.82
N PHE A 84 22.66 5.21 -8.17
CA PHE A 84 21.35 5.14 -8.78
C PHE A 84 20.52 6.36 -8.38
N LYS A 85 19.96 7.06 -9.37
CA LYS A 85 19.01 8.16 -9.17
C LYS A 85 17.67 7.73 -9.77
N PRO A 86 16.61 7.53 -8.95
CA PRO A 86 15.31 7.13 -9.46
C PRO A 86 14.71 8.23 -10.33
N VAL A 87 13.93 7.81 -11.32
CA VAL A 87 13.14 8.69 -12.16
C VAL A 87 11.71 8.17 -12.22
N ILE A 88 10.76 9.01 -11.83
CA ILE A 88 9.33 8.67 -11.77
C ILE A 88 8.63 9.52 -12.81
N HIS A 89 8.11 8.90 -13.88
CA HIS A 89 7.47 9.61 -15.00
C HIS A 89 8.29 10.81 -15.55
N GLY A 90 9.62 10.67 -15.61
CA GLY A 90 10.53 11.72 -16.08
C GLY A 90 11.04 12.68 -14.99
N MET A 91 10.48 12.63 -13.78
CA MET A 91 10.89 13.47 -12.64
C MET A 91 12.02 12.81 -11.86
N HIS A 92 13.12 13.54 -11.63
CA HIS A 92 14.30 13.05 -10.92
C HIS A 92 14.98 14.16 -10.08
N SER A 93 16.01 13.79 -9.32
CA SER A 93 16.78 14.70 -8.46
C SER A 93 15.87 15.49 -7.50
N ASN A 94 15.91 16.83 -7.52
CA ASN A 94 15.19 17.69 -6.56
C ASN A 94 13.68 17.67 -6.72
N ARG A 95 13.21 17.04 -7.78
CA ARG A 95 11.79 16.90 -8.11
C ARG A 95 11.17 15.66 -7.47
N ILE A 96 11.98 14.81 -6.82
CA ILE A 96 11.51 13.62 -6.09
C ILE A 96 12.00 13.69 -4.64
N LEU A 97 11.09 13.41 -3.71
CA LEU A 97 11.39 13.31 -2.28
C LEU A 97 11.67 11.85 -1.94
N ILE A 98 12.84 11.57 -1.36
CA ILE A 98 13.18 10.26 -0.82
C ILE A 98 13.13 10.34 0.70
N LEU A 99 12.35 9.44 1.29
CA LEU A 99 12.28 9.26 2.74
C LEU A 99 12.89 7.90 3.09
N ASN A 100 13.93 7.91 3.92
CA ASN A 100 14.50 6.71 4.52
C ASN A 100 14.03 6.66 5.97
N ASN A 101 13.18 5.69 6.29
CA ASN A 101 12.60 5.52 7.62
C ASN A 101 12.01 6.83 8.19
N GLY A 102 11.34 7.61 7.35
CA GLY A 102 10.74 8.90 7.72
C GLY A 102 11.70 10.10 7.71
N VAL A 103 13.00 9.88 7.53
CA VAL A 103 14.00 10.95 7.41
C VAL A 103 14.18 11.31 5.95
N ARG A 104 14.10 12.61 5.63
CA ARG A 104 14.38 13.12 4.29
C ARG A 104 15.84 12.85 3.92
N GLN A 105 16.05 12.18 2.80
CA GLN A 105 17.38 11.96 2.26
C GLN A 105 17.79 13.16 1.40
N GLU A 106 18.82 13.86 1.86
CA GLU A 106 19.45 15.00 1.18
C GLU A 106 20.75 14.56 0.49
N GLY A 107 21.36 15.46 -0.30
CA GLY A 107 22.71 15.25 -0.83
C GLY A 107 22.82 14.53 -2.17
N GLN A 108 21.71 14.19 -2.82
CA GLN A 108 21.68 13.67 -4.22
C GLN A 108 21.78 14.80 -5.28
N GLN A 109 22.39 15.93 -4.89
CA GLN A 109 22.41 17.20 -5.63
C GLN A 109 23.51 17.28 -6.68
N TRP A 110 24.52 16.41 -6.60
CA TRP A 110 25.63 16.40 -7.55
C TRP A 110 25.12 15.98 -8.93
N GLY A 111 25.66 16.60 -10.00
CA GLY A 111 25.22 16.43 -11.38
C GLY A 111 25.40 15.02 -11.94
N SER A 112 25.27 14.88 -13.26
CA SER A 112 25.52 13.59 -13.94
C SER A 112 27.02 13.32 -14.11
N GLU A 113 27.85 14.31 -13.82
CA GLU A 113 29.30 14.37 -14.09
C GLU A 113 30.24 13.93 -12.97
N HIS A 114 29.73 13.51 -11.80
CA HIS A 114 30.57 13.07 -10.67
C HIS A 114 30.14 11.71 -10.11
#